data_AF-A0A7W8K3D6-F1
#
_entry.id   AF-A0A7W8K3D6-F1
#
_cell.length_a   1.000
_cell.length_b   1.000
_cell.length_c   1.000
_cell.angle_alpha   90.00
_cell.angle_beta   90.00
_cell.angle_gamma   90.00
#
_symmetry.space_group_name_H-M   'P 1'
#
loop_
_entity.id
_entity.type
_entity.pdbx_description
1 polymer ?
#
loop_
_entity_poly.entity_id
_entity_poly.type
_entity_poly.pdbx_seq_one_letter_code
_entity_poly.pdbx_strand_id
1 'polypeptide(L)'
;MRHLSALLACSLAAMAAMASAKDAPASDPSAASVPASGPVSASARAAAVKTLTESVKGKPPVKSSVTVAPTSRDKEEAAEVDLSERIAARLAEMRATQAARAAARAKRAAVAKAAAPVPPPAPPVARGTHWSYEGDSGPANWSKINVDWAKCSTGNRQSPIDIRDGMKVDLEQISFDYHPSSFNVVDNGHTVQVSVGSGNYITVQNRMYELQQFHFHRPSEERINGKGFEMVVHLVHRDAEGRLAILALLLERGQPQPTIQTVWNNLPLEKFDTVSPSILLDPANLLPERRDYYTFMGSMTEPPCSENVLWLVMKQPVQASAAQMALFSRLYPLNARPIQPSNGRIIKESN
;
A
#
# COMPACT_ATOMS: atom_id res chain seq x y z
N MET A 1 -47.55 53.21 -18.00
CA MET A 1 -48.04 52.67 -19.30
C MET A 1 -47.58 51.21 -19.41
N ARG A 2 -48.37 50.34 -20.06
CA ARG A 2 -47.97 49.21 -20.94
C ARG A 2 -46.68 48.40 -20.60
N HIS A 3 -46.68 47.06 -20.46
CA HIS A 3 -47.68 46.03 -20.81
C HIS A 3 -47.59 44.74 -19.95
N LEU A 4 -48.77 44.10 -19.78
CA LEU A 4 -49.11 42.68 -19.64
C LEU A 4 -48.38 41.74 -18.65
N SER A 5 -49.22 41.05 -17.88
CA SER A 5 -49.01 39.74 -17.25
C SER A 5 -49.62 38.61 -18.08
N ALA A 6 -49.20 37.36 -17.86
CA ALA A 6 -50.07 36.16 -17.82
C ALA A 6 -49.29 34.92 -17.31
N LEU A 7 -49.90 34.13 -16.42
CA LEU A 7 -49.59 32.72 -16.25
C LEU A 7 -50.66 31.89 -16.97
N LEU A 8 -50.32 30.67 -17.40
CA LEU A 8 -51.30 29.59 -17.56
C LEU A 8 -50.64 28.23 -17.27
N ALA A 9 -51.41 27.29 -16.73
CA ALA A 9 -50.90 25.99 -16.30
C ALA A 9 -51.94 24.86 -16.51
N CYS A 10 -51.41 23.63 -16.63
CA CYS A 10 -52.07 22.33 -16.42
C CYS A 10 -53.46 22.05 -17.01
N SER A 11 -53.51 21.16 -18.02
CA SER A 11 -54.34 19.93 -18.01
C SER A 11 -54.20 19.15 -19.33
N LEU A 12 -54.54 17.85 -19.48
CA LEU A 12 -54.42 16.63 -18.66
C LEU A 12 -55.07 15.47 -19.48
N ALA A 13 -54.30 14.52 -20.02
CA ALA A 13 -54.72 13.19 -20.52
C ALA A 13 -53.43 12.43 -20.96
N ALA A 14 -53.15 11.15 -20.63
CA ALA A 14 -53.94 9.91 -20.65
C ALA A 14 -54.27 9.44 -22.10
N MET A 15 -54.11 8.17 -22.50
CA MET A 15 -53.90 6.91 -21.73
C MET A 15 -53.22 5.83 -22.62
N ALA A 16 -53.13 4.57 -22.14
CA ALA A 16 -52.50 3.38 -22.77
C ALA A 16 -50.96 3.46 -22.90
N ALA A 17 -50.12 2.66 -22.22
CA ALA A 17 -50.25 1.42 -21.44
C ALA A 17 -50.53 0.14 -22.23
N MET A 18 -49.52 -0.75 -22.28
CA MET A 18 -49.67 -2.19 -22.46
C MET A 18 -48.64 -2.89 -21.56
N ALA A 19 -49.08 -3.81 -20.72
CA ALA A 19 -48.22 -4.55 -19.79
C ALA A 19 -48.82 -5.94 -19.54
N SER A 20 -48.02 -6.99 -19.79
CA SER A 20 -48.26 -8.41 -19.48
C SER A 20 -46.98 -9.19 -19.84
N ALA A 21 -46.59 -10.25 -19.13
CA ALA A 21 -47.03 -10.67 -17.81
C ALA A 21 -45.89 -11.41 -17.07
N LYS A 22 -45.97 -11.36 -15.75
CA LYS A 22 -45.50 -12.41 -14.85
C LYS A 22 -46.00 -13.78 -15.31
N ASP A 23 -45.26 -14.84 -15.00
CA ASP A 23 -45.85 -15.88 -14.15
C ASP A 23 -44.79 -16.73 -13.41
N ALA A 24 -45.15 -17.09 -12.19
CA ALA A 24 -44.53 -18.10 -11.32
C ALA A 24 -45.54 -18.35 -10.18
N PRO A 25 -45.82 -19.62 -9.80
CA PRO A 25 -45.33 -20.06 -8.48
C PRO A 25 -45.13 -21.58 -8.31
N ALA A 26 -44.43 -21.95 -7.21
CA ALA A 26 -44.59 -23.16 -6.37
C ALA A 26 -44.48 -24.57 -7.01
N SER A 27 -43.98 -25.61 -6.33
CA SER A 27 -44.08 -25.89 -4.90
C SER A 27 -42.91 -26.70 -4.28
N ASP A 28 -42.73 -26.52 -2.97
CA ASP A 28 -41.95 -27.30 -2.00
C ASP A 28 -42.79 -28.54 -1.52
N PRO A 29 -42.49 -29.35 -0.47
CA PRO A 29 -41.34 -29.37 0.46
C PRO A 29 -40.76 -30.78 0.82
N SER A 30 -39.73 -30.82 1.68
CA SER A 30 -39.61 -31.65 2.92
C SER A 30 -38.16 -31.70 3.42
N ALA A 31 -37.80 -30.95 4.48
CA ALA A 31 -37.52 -31.41 5.87
C ALA A 31 -36.25 -32.31 6.05
N ALA A 32 -35.47 -32.23 7.14
CA ALA A 32 -35.61 -31.63 8.47
C ALA A 32 -34.17 -31.31 9.02
N SER A 33 -33.88 -30.65 10.16
CA SER A 33 -34.62 -29.85 11.15
C SER A 33 -33.63 -29.07 12.03
N VAL A 34 -34.01 -27.86 12.44
CA VAL A 34 -33.39 -26.95 13.45
C VAL A 34 -33.61 -27.60 14.87
N PRO A 35 -32.78 -27.41 15.94
CA PRO A 35 -32.36 -26.09 16.43
C PRO A 35 -30.99 -25.91 17.10
N ALA A 36 -30.69 -24.64 17.38
CA ALA A 36 -29.59 -24.17 18.21
C ALA A 36 -30.10 -23.55 19.53
N SER A 37 -29.28 -23.63 20.58
CA SER A 37 -29.30 -22.71 21.73
C SER A 37 -28.01 -22.89 22.56
N GLY A 38 -27.56 -21.83 23.23
CA GLY A 38 -26.51 -21.88 24.26
C GLY A 38 -27.10 -21.91 25.68
N PRO A 39 -26.43 -21.35 26.71
CA PRO A 39 -25.11 -20.72 26.69
C PRO A 39 -24.24 -21.10 27.93
N VAL A 40 -23.31 -20.21 28.28
CA VAL A 40 -22.45 -20.10 29.48
C VAL A 40 -22.77 -21.02 30.68
N SER A 41 -21.73 -21.67 31.23
CA SER A 41 -21.58 -21.78 32.69
C SER A 41 -20.12 -21.85 33.11
N ALA A 42 -19.72 -20.97 34.03
CA ALA A 42 -18.56 -21.16 34.89
C ALA A 42 -19.07 -21.20 36.33
N SER A 43 -18.70 -22.22 37.10
CA SER A 43 -19.06 -22.29 38.52
C SER A 43 -17.99 -23.02 39.31
N ALA A 44 -17.49 -22.36 40.35
CA ALA A 44 -16.59 -22.97 41.32
C ALA A 44 -17.39 -23.70 42.41
N ARG A 45 -16.77 -24.69 43.06
CA ARG A 45 -17.17 -25.07 44.42
C ARG A 45 -15.99 -25.54 45.23
N ALA A 46 -15.86 -24.96 46.43
CA ALA A 46 -14.88 -25.34 47.43
C ALA A 46 -15.59 -25.81 48.70
N ALA A 47 -14.89 -26.67 49.45
CA ALA A 47 -14.97 -26.88 50.89
C ALA A 47 -16.19 -27.59 51.55
N ALA A 48 -15.80 -28.42 52.52
CA ALA A 48 -16.38 -28.60 53.86
C ALA A 48 -17.65 -29.48 54.09
N VAL A 49 -17.41 -30.69 54.61
CA VAL A 49 -18.21 -31.37 55.66
C VAL A 49 -17.24 -32.13 56.60
N LYS A 50 -17.50 -32.47 57.88
CA LYS A 50 -17.80 -31.64 59.08
C LYS A 50 -17.80 -32.55 60.35
N THR A 51 -16.74 -32.47 61.16
CA THR A 51 -16.67 -32.49 62.67
C THR A 51 -17.47 -33.49 63.55
N LEU A 52 -16.91 -33.76 64.77
CA LEU A 52 -17.50 -34.37 66.00
C LEU A 52 -17.34 -35.91 66.14
N THR A 53 -17.26 -36.54 67.33
CA THR A 53 -17.46 -36.12 68.75
C THR A 53 -16.35 -36.60 69.72
N GLU A 54 -16.34 -36.10 70.97
CA GLU A 54 -15.54 -36.59 72.12
C GLU A 54 -16.33 -37.55 73.03
N SER A 55 -15.64 -38.40 73.83
CA SER A 55 -15.86 -38.50 75.31
C SER A 55 -14.99 -39.55 76.05
N VAL A 56 -14.13 -39.08 76.97
CA VAL A 56 -14.05 -39.43 78.43
C VAL A 56 -14.26 -40.91 78.83
N LYS A 57 -13.35 -41.62 79.54
CA LYS A 57 -13.04 -41.43 80.99
C LYS A 57 -11.85 -42.32 81.48
N GLY A 58 -11.06 -41.86 82.47
CA GLY A 58 -10.06 -42.67 83.21
C GLY A 58 -8.96 -41.81 83.88
N LYS A 59 -8.55 -42.12 85.13
CA LYS A 59 -7.62 -41.29 85.94
C LYS A 59 -7.01 -42.11 87.11
N PRO A 60 -6.08 -41.53 87.90
CA PRO A 60 -4.61 -41.41 87.78
C PRO A 60 -3.90 -42.65 88.44
N PRO A 61 -2.58 -42.69 88.82
CA PRO A 61 -1.46 -41.71 88.81
C PRO A 61 -0.27 -42.20 87.90
N VAL A 62 1.03 -41.86 87.98
CA VAL A 62 1.93 -41.27 89.01
C VAL A 62 3.00 -40.35 88.38
N LYS A 63 3.79 -39.66 89.22
CA LYS A 63 5.06 -38.94 88.95
C LYS A 63 6.19 -39.95 88.57
N SER A 64 7.36 -39.59 88.04
CA SER A 64 8.11 -38.33 88.14
C SER A 64 8.99 -37.99 86.91
N SER A 65 9.84 -36.97 87.05
CA SER A 65 10.64 -36.30 86.01
C SER A 65 11.80 -37.11 85.42
N VAL A 66 12.01 -36.98 84.11
CA VAL A 66 13.29 -37.26 83.42
C VAL A 66 13.64 -36.08 82.53
N THR A 67 14.88 -35.60 82.61
CA THR A 67 15.42 -34.59 81.68
C THR A 67 15.85 -35.29 80.39
N VAL A 68 15.14 -35.04 79.28
CA VAL A 68 15.38 -35.74 78.01
C VAL A 68 16.45 -34.98 77.20
N ALA A 69 17.47 -35.68 76.72
CA ALA A 69 18.46 -35.13 75.79
C ALA A 69 17.85 -34.96 74.39
N PRO A 70 18.23 -33.92 73.61
CA PRO A 70 17.61 -33.64 72.32
C PRO A 70 17.74 -34.82 71.34
N THR A 71 16.62 -35.12 70.68
CA THR A 71 16.44 -36.26 69.77
C THR A 71 17.24 -36.06 68.48
N SER A 72 17.26 -37.07 67.61
CA SER A 72 17.89 -36.95 66.29
C SER A 72 17.23 -35.86 65.45
N ARG A 73 15.89 -35.77 65.45
CA ARG A 73 15.13 -34.76 64.70
C ARG A 73 15.43 -33.34 65.14
N ASP A 74 15.52 -33.08 66.45
CA ASP A 74 15.79 -31.73 66.96
C ASP A 74 17.18 -31.20 66.51
N LYS A 75 18.13 -32.12 66.28
CA LYS A 75 19.48 -31.82 65.77
C LYS A 75 19.52 -31.69 64.24
N GLU A 76 18.67 -32.45 63.55
CA GLU A 76 18.51 -32.42 62.10
C GLU A 76 17.85 -31.10 61.67
N GLU A 77 16.75 -30.71 62.32
CA GLU A 77 16.05 -29.43 62.10
C GLU A 77 16.96 -28.22 62.40
N ALA A 78 17.76 -28.28 63.48
CA ALA A 78 18.77 -27.26 63.77
C ALA A 78 19.90 -27.19 62.72
N ALA A 79 20.28 -28.31 62.12
CA ALA A 79 21.28 -28.36 61.05
C ALA A 79 20.75 -27.86 59.70
N GLU A 80 19.46 -28.08 59.40
CA GLU A 80 18.79 -27.48 58.23
C GLU A 80 18.72 -25.95 58.35
N VAL A 81 18.48 -25.41 59.56
CA VAL A 81 18.51 -23.96 59.81
C VAL A 81 19.90 -23.38 59.56
N ASP A 82 20.98 -23.93 60.15
CA ASP A 82 22.36 -23.51 59.90
C ASP A 82 22.71 -23.55 58.40
N LEU A 83 22.35 -24.63 57.72
CA LEU A 83 22.58 -24.78 56.28
C LEU A 83 21.81 -23.72 55.48
N SER A 84 20.57 -23.40 55.86
CA SER A 84 19.76 -22.37 55.20
C SER A 84 20.35 -20.96 55.36
N GLU A 85 20.84 -20.60 56.55
CA GLU A 85 21.49 -19.31 56.80
C GLU A 85 22.81 -19.19 56.04
N ARG A 86 23.61 -20.25 56.00
CA ARG A 86 24.87 -20.30 55.26
C ARG A 86 24.65 -20.22 53.74
N ILE A 87 23.59 -20.84 53.21
CA ILE A 87 23.17 -20.67 51.81
C ILE A 87 22.72 -19.22 51.56
N ALA A 88 21.92 -18.62 52.44
CA ALA A 88 21.48 -17.23 52.31
C ALA A 88 22.65 -16.25 52.31
N ALA A 89 23.61 -16.41 53.23
CA ALA A 89 24.83 -15.61 53.30
C ALA A 89 25.67 -15.75 52.01
N ARG A 90 25.88 -16.97 51.51
CA ARG A 90 26.64 -17.20 50.27
C ARG A 90 25.94 -16.62 49.04
N LEU A 91 24.61 -16.68 48.98
CA LEU A 91 23.84 -16.04 47.92
C LEU A 91 23.90 -14.50 48.00
N ALA A 92 23.96 -13.91 49.20
CA ALA A 92 24.18 -12.47 49.38
C ALA A 92 25.56 -12.04 48.88
N GLU A 93 26.61 -12.78 49.24
CA GLU A 93 27.99 -12.56 48.76
C GLU A 93 28.11 -12.68 47.22
N MET A 94 27.46 -13.69 46.63
CA MET A 94 27.39 -13.84 45.17
C MET A 94 26.67 -12.67 44.50
N ARG A 95 25.55 -12.20 45.05
CA ARG A 95 24.81 -11.02 44.55
C ARG A 95 25.65 -9.75 44.65
N ALA A 96 26.34 -9.52 45.77
CA ALA A 96 27.25 -8.39 45.94
C ALA A 96 28.41 -8.45 44.93
N THR A 97 28.98 -9.63 44.68
CA THR A 97 30.03 -9.85 43.68
C THR A 97 29.54 -9.58 42.26
N GLN A 98 28.32 -10.00 41.92
CA GLN A 98 27.70 -9.70 40.61
C GLN A 98 27.43 -8.20 40.45
N ALA A 99 26.90 -7.53 41.48
CA ALA A 99 26.67 -6.08 41.49
C ALA A 99 27.98 -5.29 41.32
N ALA A 100 29.05 -5.68 42.02
CA ALA A 100 30.37 -5.08 41.87
C ALA A 100 30.94 -5.25 40.45
N ARG A 101 30.79 -6.45 39.85
CA ARG A 101 31.19 -6.71 38.45
C ARG A 101 30.36 -5.90 37.45
N ALA A 102 29.06 -5.76 37.67
CA ALA A 102 28.18 -4.94 36.84
C ALA A 102 28.56 -3.44 36.92
N ALA A 103 28.79 -2.92 38.13
CA ALA A 103 29.26 -1.55 38.34
C ALA A 103 30.64 -1.30 37.70
N ALA A 104 31.57 -2.26 37.79
CA ALA A 104 32.87 -2.17 37.12
C ALA A 104 32.74 -2.17 35.59
N ARG A 105 31.84 -2.99 35.01
CA ARG A 105 31.54 -2.99 33.57
C ARG A 105 30.91 -1.66 33.13
N ALA A 106 29.97 -1.11 33.92
CA ALA A 106 29.35 0.18 33.66
C ALA A 106 30.38 1.33 33.70
N LYS A 107 31.28 1.36 34.70
CA LYS A 107 32.38 2.33 34.76
C LYS A 107 33.32 2.22 33.56
N ARG A 108 33.72 1.01 33.14
CA ARG A 108 34.53 0.81 31.93
C ARG A 108 33.81 1.28 30.66
N ALA A 109 32.52 1.02 30.52
CA ALA A 109 31.72 1.50 29.38
C ALA A 109 31.59 3.03 29.36
N ALA A 110 31.44 3.68 30.52
CA ALA A 110 31.40 5.14 30.63
C ALA A 110 32.74 5.77 30.22
N VAL A 111 33.86 5.23 30.69
CA VAL A 111 35.21 5.70 30.29
C VAL A 111 35.45 5.49 28.79
N ALA A 112 35.08 4.33 28.23
CA ALA A 112 35.19 4.10 26.79
C ALA A 112 34.34 5.06 25.95
N LYS A 113 33.13 5.44 26.43
CA LYS A 113 32.27 6.42 25.77
C LYS A 113 32.79 7.86 25.90
N ALA A 114 33.53 8.18 26.96
CA ALA A 114 34.19 9.48 27.15
C ALA A 114 35.51 9.62 26.38
N ALA A 115 36.15 8.51 26.01
CA ALA A 115 37.39 8.46 25.24
C ALA A 115 37.20 8.25 23.72
N ALA A 116 35.95 8.13 23.26
CA ALA A 116 35.66 8.03 21.83
C ALA A 116 35.88 9.41 21.16
N PRO A 117 36.63 9.51 20.05
CA PRO A 117 36.71 10.76 19.30
C PRO A 117 35.32 11.14 18.78
N VAL A 118 35.01 12.44 18.80
CA VAL A 118 33.76 12.96 18.22
C VAL A 118 33.73 12.54 16.74
N PRO A 119 32.68 11.84 16.26
CA PRO A 119 32.61 11.49 14.85
C PRO A 119 32.60 12.77 14.00
N PRO A 120 33.23 12.77 12.82
CA PRO A 120 33.21 13.95 11.96
C PRO A 120 31.75 14.36 11.67
N PRO A 121 31.47 15.66 11.51
CA PRO A 121 30.11 16.13 11.21
C PRO A 121 29.58 15.38 9.98
N ALA A 122 28.35 14.90 10.06
CA ALA A 122 27.73 14.16 8.97
C ALA A 122 27.77 15.00 7.68
N PRO A 123 28.08 14.39 6.51
CA PRO A 123 28.12 15.13 5.26
C PRO A 123 26.77 15.81 5.00
N PRO A 124 26.77 17.01 4.37
CA PRO A 124 25.55 17.78 4.15
C PRO A 124 24.52 16.95 3.37
N VAL A 125 23.30 16.88 3.92
CA VAL A 125 22.23 16.06 3.37
C VAL A 125 21.84 16.56 1.98
N ALA A 126 22.09 15.74 0.96
CA ALA A 126 21.79 16.04 -0.43
C ALA A 126 20.29 16.30 -0.62
N ARG A 127 19.95 17.46 -1.19
CA ARG A 127 18.59 17.96 -1.45
C ARG A 127 18.54 18.73 -2.78
N GLY A 128 19.16 18.16 -3.81
CA GLY A 128 19.02 18.64 -5.18
C GLY A 128 17.59 18.42 -5.70
N THR A 129 17.17 19.26 -6.64
CA THR A 129 15.83 19.18 -7.28
C THR A 129 15.90 18.82 -8.76
N HIS A 130 17.06 18.98 -9.40
CA HIS A 130 17.26 18.60 -10.80
C HIS A 130 17.65 17.13 -10.95
N TRP A 131 16.92 16.42 -11.80
CA TRP A 131 17.19 15.05 -12.24
C TRP A 131 17.10 14.96 -13.76
N SER A 132 17.53 13.86 -14.36
CA SER A 132 17.26 13.55 -15.77
C SER A 132 17.21 12.04 -16.01
N TYR A 133 17.12 11.61 -17.27
CA TYR A 133 17.19 10.21 -17.66
C TYR A 133 18.62 9.72 -17.99
N GLU A 134 19.62 10.61 -18.02
CA GLU A 134 20.99 10.30 -18.47
C GLU A 134 22.08 10.94 -17.57
N GLY A 135 23.33 10.52 -17.75
CA GLY A 135 24.49 11.09 -17.05
C GLY A 135 24.41 11.01 -15.52
N ASP A 136 25.09 11.96 -14.85
CA ASP A 136 25.20 11.96 -13.38
C ASP A 136 23.85 12.22 -12.68
N SER A 137 22.91 12.91 -13.33
CA SER A 137 21.55 13.13 -12.81
C SER A 137 20.55 12.02 -13.17
N GLY A 138 21.02 10.94 -13.80
CA GLY A 138 20.22 9.83 -14.32
C GLY A 138 19.66 8.83 -13.29
N PRO A 139 18.85 7.85 -13.73
CA PRO A 139 18.06 6.96 -12.84
C PRO A 139 18.86 6.15 -11.82
N ALA A 140 20.11 5.79 -12.13
CA ALA A 140 21.00 5.09 -11.21
C ALA A 140 21.53 5.96 -10.05
N ASN A 141 21.30 7.28 -10.12
CA ASN A 141 21.80 8.28 -9.17
C ASN A 141 20.71 9.07 -8.46
N TRP A 142 19.43 9.00 -8.86
CA TRP A 142 18.34 9.80 -8.28
C TRP A 142 18.32 9.81 -6.73
N SER A 143 18.46 8.67 -6.08
CA SER A 143 18.52 8.55 -4.61
C SER A 143 19.72 9.24 -3.93
N LYS A 144 20.73 9.64 -4.70
CA LYS A 144 21.92 10.39 -4.25
C LYS A 144 21.76 11.90 -4.41
N ILE A 145 20.87 12.33 -5.32
CA ILE A 145 20.58 13.75 -5.59
C ILE A 145 19.78 14.35 -4.43
N ASN A 146 18.80 13.60 -3.92
CA ASN A 146 17.93 14.03 -2.84
C ASN A 146 17.62 12.87 -1.87
N VAL A 147 17.77 13.12 -0.56
CA VAL A 147 17.41 12.17 0.51
C VAL A 147 15.94 11.74 0.45
N ASP A 148 15.04 12.63 0.03
CA ASP A 148 13.60 12.35 -0.08
C ASP A 148 13.30 11.39 -1.25
N TRP A 149 14.27 11.18 -2.15
CA TRP A 149 14.19 10.25 -3.29
C TRP A 149 14.86 8.90 -2.99
N ALA A 150 15.18 8.60 -1.72
CA ALA A 150 15.80 7.34 -1.32
C ALA A 150 15.04 6.09 -1.83
N LYS A 151 13.71 6.18 -1.99
CA LYS A 151 12.88 5.11 -2.57
C LYS A 151 13.27 4.72 -4.00
N CYS A 152 13.84 5.62 -4.80
CA CYS A 152 14.34 5.32 -6.14
C CYS A 152 15.45 4.25 -6.18
N SER A 153 16.09 3.94 -5.04
CA SER A 153 17.09 2.86 -4.90
C SER A 153 16.82 1.88 -3.76
N THR A 154 15.91 2.18 -2.84
CA THR A 154 15.58 1.33 -1.66
C THR A 154 14.15 0.81 -1.65
N GLY A 155 13.34 1.19 -2.63
CA GLY A 155 12.00 0.65 -2.84
C GLY A 155 12.05 -0.79 -3.37
N ASN A 156 11.21 -1.66 -2.82
CA ASN A 156 11.09 -3.06 -3.23
C ASN A 156 9.90 -3.30 -4.17
N ARG A 157 9.03 -2.30 -4.38
CA ARG A 157 7.84 -2.34 -5.24
C ARG A 157 7.93 -1.26 -6.32
N GLN A 158 9.11 -1.05 -6.89
CA GLN A 158 9.37 0.02 -7.85
C GLN A 158 8.79 -0.28 -9.25
N SER A 159 8.46 0.76 -10.01
CA SER A 159 8.04 0.71 -11.43
C SER A 159 9.08 1.42 -12.32
N PRO A 160 9.15 1.12 -13.62
CA PRO A 160 8.35 0.13 -14.36
C PRO A 160 8.83 -1.31 -14.11
N ILE A 161 8.10 -2.29 -14.64
CA ILE A 161 8.49 -3.71 -14.58
C ILE A 161 8.38 -4.38 -15.95
N ASP A 162 9.10 -5.49 -16.10
CA ASP A 162 8.86 -6.46 -17.17
C ASP A 162 7.79 -7.44 -16.69
N ILE A 163 6.60 -7.32 -17.26
CA ILE A 163 5.43 -8.12 -16.93
C ILE A 163 5.58 -9.50 -17.56
N ARG A 164 5.73 -10.50 -16.70
CA ARG A 164 5.82 -11.92 -17.07
C ARG A 164 4.83 -12.71 -16.23
N ASP A 165 4.36 -13.83 -16.77
CA ASP A 165 3.65 -14.87 -16.03
C ASP A 165 2.48 -14.33 -15.17
N GLY A 166 1.69 -13.43 -15.75
CA GLY A 166 0.53 -12.83 -15.10
C GLY A 166 -0.48 -13.89 -14.69
N MET A 167 -0.96 -13.85 -13.44
CA MET A 167 -1.97 -14.80 -12.99
C MET A 167 -3.33 -14.42 -13.58
N LYS A 168 -3.77 -15.20 -14.58
CA LYS A 168 -5.12 -15.15 -15.12
C LYS A 168 -6.14 -15.35 -14.01
N VAL A 169 -6.99 -14.35 -13.82
CA VAL A 169 -8.12 -14.39 -12.91
C VAL A 169 -9.30 -13.63 -13.54
N ASP A 170 -10.49 -13.88 -13.02
CA ASP A 170 -11.63 -13.03 -13.31
C ASP A 170 -11.42 -11.66 -12.62
N LEU A 171 -10.91 -10.69 -13.37
CA LEU A 171 -10.81 -9.29 -12.95
C LEU A 171 -12.11 -8.57 -13.25
N GLU A 172 -12.54 -7.71 -12.33
CA GLU A 172 -13.55 -6.70 -12.62
C GLU A 172 -13.13 -5.85 -13.83
N GLN A 173 -14.09 -5.42 -14.65
CA GLN A 173 -13.79 -4.48 -15.72
C GLN A 173 -13.57 -3.09 -15.12
N ILE A 174 -12.53 -2.39 -15.58
CA ILE A 174 -12.34 -0.97 -15.26
C ILE A 174 -13.50 -0.20 -15.91
N SER A 175 -14.32 0.47 -15.10
CA SER A 175 -15.31 1.41 -15.62
C SER A 175 -14.62 2.72 -15.97
N PHE A 176 -14.92 3.26 -17.16
CA PHE A 176 -14.39 4.52 -17.66
C PHE A 176 -15.51 5.53 -17.77
N ASP A 177 -15.42 6.61 -17.00
CA ASP A 177 -16.29 7.79 -17.09
C ASP A 177 -15.44 8.98 -17.55
N TYR A 178 -15.06 8.95 -18.83
CA TYR A 178 -14.28 9.99 -19.47
C TYR A 178 -15.17 10.81 -20.41
N HIS A 179 -14.91 12.11 -20.48
CA HIS A 179 -15.66 13.05 -21.31
C HIS A 179 -14.74 14.12 -21.91
N PRO A 180 -15.15 14.79 -23.01
CA PRO A 180 -14.48 15.98 -23.49
C PRO A 180 -14.28 17.00 -22.36
N SER A 181 -13.04 17.42 -22.14
CA SER A 181 -12.64 18.32 -21.06
C SER A 181 -11.71 19.41 -21.59
N SER A 182 -11.58 20.51 -20.84
CA SER A 182 -10.49 21.46 -21.04
C SER A 182 -9.16 20.78 -20.72
N PHE A 183 -8.07 21.26 -21.30
CA PHE A 183 -6.73 20.73 -21.05
C PHE A 183 -5.68 21.82 -21.17
N ASN A 184 -4.49 21.55 -20.63
CA ASN A 184 -3.28 22.30 -20.94
C ASN A 184 -2.13 21.34 -21.26
N VAL A 185 -1.18 21.81 -22.07
CA VAL A 185 0.01 21.07 -22.51
C VAL A 185 1.25 21.82 -22.05
N VAL A 186 2.19 21.10 -21.44
CA VAL A 186 3.50 21.62 -21.01
C VAL A 186 4.59 20.61 -21.36
N ASP A 187 5.69 21.07 -21.96
CA ASP A 187 6.95 20.31 -21.95
C ASP A 187 7.63 20.61 -20.61
N ASN A 188 7.57 19.66 -19.67
CA ASN A 188 8.02 19.87 -18.30
C ASN A 188 9.54 19.62 -18.09
N GLY A 189 10.33 19.53 -19.17
CA GLY A 189 11.75 19.20 -19.11
C GLY A 189 12.07 17.69 -19.06
N HIS A 190 11.08 16.85 -18.74
CA HIS A 190 11.20 15.40 -18.62
C HIS A 190 10.25 14.63 -19.57
N THR A 191 9.14 15.23 -19.95
CA THR A 191 8.11 14.71 -20.86
C THR A 191 7.22 15.84 -21.38
N VAL A 192 6.38 15.54 -22.36
CA VAL A 192 5.17 16.35 -22.61
C VAL A 192 4.09 15.83 -21.66
N GLN A 193 3.61 16.71 -20.79
CA GLN A 193 2.50 16.44 -19.88
C GLN A 193 1.25 17.21 -20.33
N VAL A 194 0.10 16.56 -20.21
CA VAL A 194 -1.22 17.12 -20.50
C VAL A 194 -2.06 17.06 -19.24
N SER A 195 -2.35 18.20 -18.63
CA SER A 195 -3.26 18.27 -17.47
C SER A 195 -4.70 18.36 -17.97
N VAL A 196 -5.61 17.59 -17.38
CA VAL A 196 -7.00 17.44 -17.84
C VAL A 196 -7.97 18.09 -16.86
N GLY A 197 -9.03 18.72 -17.37
CA GLY A 197 -10.13 19.26 -16.56
C GLY A 197 -10.89 18.18 -15.80
N SER A 198 -11.27 18.49 -14.55
CA SER A 198 -11.93 17.61 -13.59
C SER A 198 -13.22 16.96 -14.11
N GLY A 199 -13.63 15.87 -13.45
CA GLY A 199 -14.82 15.10 -13.81
C GLY A 199 -14.55 13.82 -14.63
N ASN A 200 -13.31 13.59 -15.06
CA ASN A 200 -12.92 12.36 -15.75
C ASN A 200 -12.47 11.29 -14.74
N TYR A 201 -13.09 10.11 -14.72
CA TYR A 201 -12.80 9.06 -13.73
C TYR A 201 -12.55 7.68 -14.33
N ILE A 202 -11.77 6.87 -13.60
CA ILE A 202 -11.84 5.40 -13.66
C ILE A 202 -12.40 4.85 -12.36
N THR A 203 -13.14 3.74 -12.43
CA THR A 203 -13.54 2.97 -11.24
C THR A 203 -13.03 1.54 -11.33
N VAL A 204 -12.31 1.10 -10.28
CA VAL A 204 -11.68 -0.23 -10.16
C VAL A 204 -11.47 -0.57 -8.68
N GLN A 205 -11.60 -1.83 -8.27
CA GLN A 205 -11.53 -2.32 -6.88
C GLN A 205 -12.48 -1.55 -5.94
N ASN A 206 -13.69 -1.30 -6.46
CA ASN A 206 -14.74 -0.45 -5.88
C ASN A 206 -14.25 0.96 -5.47
N ARG A 207 -13.22 1.50 -6.13
CA ARG A 207 -12.63 2.83 -5.87
C ARG A 207 -12.64 3.67 -7.14
N MET A 208 -13.05 4.92 -6.99
CA MET A 208 -13.11 5.91 -8.07
C MET A 208 -11.86 6.81 -7.99
N TYR A 209 -11.13 6.93 -9.11
CA TYR A 209 -9.93 7.76 -9.22
C TYR A 209 -10.13 8.78 -10.35
N GLU A 210 -9.95 10.07 -10.04
CA GLU A 210 -10.05 11.16 -11.02
C GLU A 210 -8.76 11.31 -11.81
N LEU A 211 -8.86 11.35 -13.14
CA LEU A 211 -7.76 11.65 -14.07
C LEU A 211 -7.26 13.08 -13.84
N GLN A 212 -5.98 13.20 -13.45
CA GLN A 212 -5.35 14.49 -13.18
C GLN A 212 -4.55 14.98 -14.41
N GLN A 213 -3.77 14.08 -15.00
CA GLN A 213 -2.92 14.35 -16.16
C GLN A 213 -2.64 13.06 -16.94
N PHE A 214 -2.13 13.21 -18.16
CA PHE A 214 -1.42 12.14 -18.85
C PHE A 214 -0.11 12.63 -19.49
N HIS A 215 0.85 11.74 -19.67
CA HIS A 215 2.18 12.06 -20.19
C HIS A 215 2.79 10.90 -20.97
N PHE A 216 3.91 11.13 -21.64
CA PHE A 216 4.50 10.22 -22.63
C PHE A 216 5.92 9.79 -22.29
N HIS A 217 6.24 8.50 -22.50
CA HIS A 217 7.60 7.99 -22.40
C HIS A 217 8.03 7.27 -23.69
N ARG A 218 9.33 7.35 -23.99
CA ARG A 218 10.00 6.71 -25.12
C ARG A 218 11.37 6.14 -24.68
N PRO A 219 11.66 4.84 -24.92
CA PRO A 219 10.73 3.77 -25.33
C PRO A 219 9.63 3.54 -24.27
N SER A 220 8.77 2.52 -24.42
CA SER A 220 7.87 2.15 -23.32
C SER A 220 8.66 1.83 -22.05
N GLU A 221 8.18 2.35 -20.92
CA GLU A 221 8.75 2.04 -19.60
C GLU A 221 8.49 0.58 -19.24
N GLU A 222 7.24 0.14 -19.37
CA GLU A 222 6.83 -1.26 -19.18
C GLU A 222 7.34 -2.15 -20.33
N ARG A 223 7.50 -3.44 -20.02
CA ARG A 223 7.68 -4.51 -20.99
C ARG A 223 6.69 -5.64 -20.74
N ILE A 224 6.35 -6.38 -21.79
CA ILE A 224 5.54 -7.60 -21.71
C ILE A 224 6.40 -8.76 -22.22
N ASN A 225 6.69 -9.75 -21.38
CA ASN A 225 7.53 -10.91 -21.70
C ASN A 225 8.88 -10.53 -22.34
N GLY A 226 9.53 -9.48 -21.82
CA GLY A 226 10.78 -8.92 -22.31
C GLY A 226 10.66 -7.96 -23.50
N LYS A 227 9.52 -7.97 -24.23
CA LYS A 227 9.25 -7.06 -25.36
C LYS A 227 8.91 -5.66 -24.84
N GLY A 228 9.68 -4.67 -25.29
CA GLY A 228 9.31 -3.25 -25.20
C GLY A 228 8.49 -2.78 -26.41
N PHE A 229 7.81 -1.66 -26.24
CA PHE A 229 7.01 -0.97 -27.24
C PHE A 229 7.65 0.39 -27.57
N GLU A 230 7.23 1.04 -28.65
CA GLU A 230 7.95 2.24 -29.12
C GLU A 230 7.76 3.45 -28.21
N MET A 231 6.58 3.60 -27.63
CA MET A 231 6.27 4.59 -26.60
C MET A 231 5.25 4.01 -25.61
N VAL A 232 4.94 4.75 -24.55
CA VAL A 232 3.77 4.52 -23.69
C VAL A 232 3.14 5.85 -23.29
N VAL A 233 1.82 5.88 -23.12
CA VAL A 233 1.10 6.97 -22.44
C VAL A 233 0.75 6.52 -21.03
N HIS A 234 1.09 7.31 -20.02
CA HIS A 234 0.66 7.07 -18.63
C HIS A 234 -0.41 8.10 -18.25
N LEU A 235 -1.62 7.63 -17.98
CA LEU A 235 -2.73 8.44 -17.47
C LEU A 235 -2.76 8.31 -15.94
N VAL A 236 -2.51 9.41 -15.23
CA VAL A 236 -2.34 9.45 -13.77
C VAL A 236 -3.63 9.91 -13.11
N HIS A 237 -4.15 9.06 -12.23
CA HIS A 237 -5.40 9.28 -11.51
C HIS A 237 -5.19 9.32 -10.00
N ARG A 238 -6.07 10.02 -9.28
CA ARG A 238 -6.04 10.15 -7.82
C ARG A 238 -7.44 9.96 -7.22
N ASP A 239 -7.54 9.22 -6.12
CA ASP A 239 -8.80 9.12 -5.35
C ASP A 239 -8.88 10.14 -4.19
N ALA A 240 -10.04 10.22 -3.53
CA ALA A 240 -10.31 11.19 -2.47
C ALA A 240 -9.38 11.06 -1.25
N GLU A 241 -8.78 9.88 -1.01
CA GLU A 241 -7.76 9.66 0.03
C GLU A 241 -6.33 9.88 -0.50
N GLY A 242 -6.18 10.46 -1.69
CA GLY A 242 -4.91 10.84 -2.30
C GLY A 242 -4.12 9.68 -2.92
N ARG A 243 -4.66 8.45 -2.96
CA ARG A 243 -3.98 7.27 -3.51
C ARG A 243 -3.98 7.34 -5.03
N LEU A 244 -2.95 6.79 -5.66
CA LEU A 244 -2.71 6.91 -7.10
C LEU A 244 -3.04 5.62 -7.86
N ALA A 245 -3.62 5.79 -9.05
CA ALA A 245 -3.74 4.75 -10.06
C ALA A 245 -3.18 5.25 -11.40
N ILE A 246 -2.30 4.47 -12.03
CA ILE A 246 -1.74 4.77 -13.36
C ILE A 246 -2.26 3.75 -14.36
N LEU A 247 -2.92 4.26 -15.40
CA LEU A 247 -3.30 3.50 -16.59
C LEU A 247 -2.23 3.69 -17.66
N ALA A 248 -1.54 2.62 -18.03
CA ALA A 248 -0.51 2.61 -19.04
C ALA A 248 -1.04 2.06 -20.38
N LEU A 249 -0.94 2.89 -21.43
CA LEU A 249 -1.34 2.57 -22.80
C LEU A 249 -0.09 2.43 -23.67
N LEU A 250 0.31 1.18 -23.92
CA LEU A 250 1.48 0.85 -24.75
C LEU A 250 1.23 1.29 -26.20
N LEU A 251 2.21 1.96 -26.82
CA LEU A 251 2.08 2.49 -28.18
C LEU A 251 2.91 1.72 -29.20
N GLU A 252 2.29 1.36 -30.33
CA GLU A 252 2.95 0.75 -31.48
C GLU A 252 2.64 1.49 -32.80
N ARG A 253 3.46 1.26 -33.83
CA ARG A 253 3.29 1.91 -35.14
C ARG A 253 2.03 1.41 -35.84
N GLY A 254 1.17 2.34 -36.21
CA GLY A 254 -0.03 2.05 -37.00
C GLY A 254 -0.68 3.32 -37.52
N GLN A 255 -2.00 3.39 -37.43
CA GLN A 255 -2.76 4.57 -37.84
C GLN A 255 -2.44 5.81 -36.97
N PRO A 256 -2.65 7.04 -37.49
CA PRO A 256 -2.50 8.26 -36.69
C PRO A 256 -3.51 8.29 -35.53
N GLN A 257 -3.04 8.60 -34.33
CA GLN A 257 -3.91 8.74 -33.15
C GLN A 257 -4.45 10.17 -33.07
N PRO A 258 -5.78 10.42 -33.14
CA PRO A 258 -6.32 11.78 -33.15
C PRO A 258 -5.99 12.60 -31.91
N THR A 259 -6.08 12.01 -30.71
CA THR A 259 -5.82 12.74 -29.45
C THR A 259 -4.34 13.11 -29.33
N ILE A 260 -3.42 12.23 -29.73
CA ILE A 260 -1.98 12.55 -29.77
C ILE A 260 -1.71 13.68 -30.80
N GLN A 261 -2.44 13.71 -31.93
CA GLN A 261 -2.32 14.83 -32.87
C GLN A 261 -2.82 16.15 -32.28
N THR A 262 -3.92 16.13 -31.53
CA THR A 262 -4.42 17.31 -30.81
C THR A 262 -3.40 17.85 -29.81
N VAL A 263 -2.67 16.97 -29.09
CA VAL A 263 -1.58 17.40 -28.20
C VAL A 263 -0.40 17.96 -29.00
N TRP A 264 0.05 17.29 -30.07
CA TRP A 264 1.17 17.76 -30.91
C TRP A 264 0.87 19.10 -31.62
N ASN A 265 -0.40 19.36 -31.96
CA ASN A 265 -0.84 20.64 -32.53
C ASN A 265 -0.83 21.80 -31.51
N ASN A 266 -0.70 21.50 -30.22
CA ASN A 266 -0.78 22.47 -29.11
C ASN A 266 0.43 22.36 -28.16
N LEU A 267 1.60 21.92 -28.67
CA LEU A 267 2.85 21.94 -27.91
C LEU A 267 3.29 23.39 -27.65
N PRO A 268 3.89 23.70 -26.48
CA PRO A 268 4.56 24.97 -26.25
C PRO A 268 5.80 25.10 -27.14
N LEU A 269 6.22 26.34 -27.41
CA LEU A 269 7.42 26.64 -28.21
C LEU A 269 8.71 26.54 -27.36
N GLU A 270 8.61 26.80 -26.06
CA GLU A 270 9.69 26.67 -25.09
C GLU A 270 9.33 25.65 -23.99
N LYS A 271 10.33 25.19 -23.23
CA LYS A 271 10.09 24.30 -22.10
C LYS A 271 9.57 25.07 -20.89
N PHE A 272 8.76 24.41 -20.08
CA PHE A 272 8.04 24.95 -18.91
C PHE A 272 6.92 25.96 -19.22
N ASP A 273 6.82 26.45 -20.47
CA ASP A 273 5.65 27.16 -20.97
C ASP A 273 4.41 26.25 -21.04
N THR A 274 3.24 26.84 -20.80
CA THR A 274 1.96 26.13 -20.75
C THR A 274 1.01 26.65 -21.83
N VAL A 275 0.58 25.78 -22.74
CA VAL A 275 -0.45 26.08 -23.75
C VAL A 275 -1.79 25.56 -23.26
N SER A 276 -2.81 26.43 -23.24
CA SER A 276 -4.19 26.11 -22.80
C SER A 276 -5.18 26.38 -23.93
N PRO A 277 -5.50 25.39 -24.79
CA PRO A 277 -6.37 25.60 -25.95
C PRO A 277 -7.83 25.87 -25.57
N SER A 278 -8.56 26.55 -26.45
CA SER A 278 -10.01 26.77 -26.32
C SER A 278 -10.88 25.61 -26.82
N ILE A 279 -10.25 24.59 -27.43
CA ILE A 279 -10.89 23.33 -27.81
C ILE A 279 -10.89 22.34 -26.64
N LEU A 280 -11.83 21.39 -26.64
CA LEU A 280 -11.85 20.29 -25.68
C LEU A 280 -11.02 19.11 -26.21
N LEU A 281 -10.41 18.36 -25.29
CA LEU A 281 -9.77 17.07 -25.54
C LEU A 281 -10.58 15.99 -24.84
N ASP A 282 -10.80 14.87 -25.52
CA ASP A 282 -11.53 13.72 -24.99
C ASP A 282 -10.54 12.57 -24.69
N PRO A 283 -10.33 12.21 -23.42
CA PRO A 283 -9.44 11.11 -23.03
C PRO A 283 -9.96 9.73 -23.45
N ALA A 284 -11.27 9.55 -23.69
CA ALA A 284 -11.84 8.27 -24.11
C ALA A 284 -11.27 7.80 -25.46
N ASN A 285 -10.97 8.74 -26.35
CA ASN A 285 -10.36 8.49 -27.65
C ASN A 285 -8.93 7.91 -27.58
N LEU A 286 -8.25 7.94 -26.42
CA LEU A 286 -6.96 7.25 -26.25
C LEU A 286 -7.12 5.75 -25.98
N LEU A 287 -8.29 5.29 -25.51
CA LEU A 287 -8.44 3.93 -24.99
C LEU A 287 -8.47 2.86 -26.11
N PRO A 288 -7.75 1.74 -25.95
CA PRO A 288 -7.81 0.63 -26.91
C PRO A 288 -9.17 -0.06 -26.89
N GLU A 289 -9.57 -0.67 -28.02
CA GLU A 289 -10.89 -1.28 -28.18
C GLU A 289 -11.18 -2.34 -27.10
N ARG A 290 -10.29 -3.32 -26.90
CA ARG A 290 -10.38 -4.23 -25.76
C ARG A 290 -9.76 -3.61 -24.52
N ARG A 291 -10.49 -3.69 -23.40
CA ARG A 291 -10.09 -3.15 -22.09
C ARG A 291 -9.37 -4.17 -21.20
N ASP A 292 -8.84 -5.24 -21.79
CA ASP A 292 -8.12 -6.29 -21.09
C ASP A 292 -6.80 -5.75 -20.52
N TYR A 293 -6.45 -6.05 -19.27
CA TYR A 293 -5.34 -5.40 -18.57
C TYR A 293 -4.56 -6.31 -17.62
N TYR A 294 -3.29 -5.96 -17.39
CA TYR A 294 -2.47 -6.43 -16.28
C TYR A 294 -2.61 -5.48 -15.09
N THR A 295 -2.57 -5.99 -13.86
CA THR A 295 -2.54 -5.13 -12.67
C THR A 295 -1.63 -5.64 -11.56
N PHE A 296 -0.93 -4.70 -10.93
CA PHE A 296 0.00 -4.90 -9.82
C PHE A 296 0.11 -3.60 -8.99
N MET A 297 0.73 -3.69 -7.81
CA MET A 297 1.10 -2.50 -7.02
C MET A 297 2.57 -2.15 -7.25
N GLY A 298 2.82 -0.90 -7.61
CA GLY A 298 4.12 -0.37 -8.01
C GLY A 298 4.47 0.97 -7.36
N SER A 299 5.25 1.78 -8.07
CA SER A 299 5.62 3.15 -7.69
C SER A 299 5.36 4.16 -8.81
N MET A 300 5.64 5.44 -8.56
CA MET A 300 5.99 6.38 -9.63
C MET A 300 7.27 5.92 -10.34
N THR A 301 7.40 6.21 -11.64
CA THR A 301 8.60 5.92 -12.43
C THR A 301 9.62 7.06 -12.43
N GLU A 302 9.21 8.25 -12.01
CA GLU A 302 10.07 9.43 -11.76
C GLU A 302 10.29 9.68 -10.24
N PRO A 303 11.31 10.48 -9.84
CA PRO A 303 11.52 10.89 -8.45
C PRO A 303 10.30 11.62 -7.86
N PRO A 304 9.91 11.37 -6.59
CA PRO A 304 10.62 10.62 -5.53
C PRO A 304 10.50 9.09 -5.60
N CYS A 305 9.93 8.53 -6.67
CA CYS A 305 9.66 7.11 -6.86
C CYS A 305 8.78 6.49 -5.74
N SER A 306 7.79 7.25 -5.25
CA SER A 306 6.84 6.85 -4.20
C SER A 306 6.12 5.55 -4.55
N GLU A 307 6.15 4.58 -3.63
CA GLU A 307 5.47 3.28 -3.74
C GLU A 307 3.97 3.37 -3.38
N ASN A 308 3.24 2.28 -3.63
CA ASN A 308 1.79 2.13 -3.44
C ASN A 308 0.92 2.82 -4.50
N VAL A 309 1.44 2.89 -5.73
CA VAL A 309 0.65 3.23 -6.93
C VAL A 309 -0.01 1.95 -7.46
N LEU A 310 -1.31 2.00 -7.76
CA LEU A 310 -2.01 0.93 -8.49
C LEU A 310 -1.68 1.04 -9.98
N TRP A 311 -1.14 -0.02 -10.58
CA TRP A 311 -0.83 -0.05 -12.01
C TRP A 311 -1.88 -0.86 -12.77
N LEU A 312 -2.28 -0.34 -13.93
CA LEU A 312 -3.25 -0.89 -14.86
C LEU A 312 -2.64 -0.80 -16.26
N VAL A 313 -2.09 -1.89 -16.79
CA VAL A 313 -1.37 -1.88 -18.09
C VAL A 313 -2.22 -2.57 -19.13
N MET A 314 -2.69 -1.84 -20.14
CA MET A 314 -3.58 -2.39 -21.18
C MET A 314 -2.85 -3.42 -22.06
N LYS A 315 -3.49 -4.57 -22.29
CA LYS A 315 -2.96 -5.69 -23.08
C LYS A 315 -2.98 -5.41 -24.58
N GLN A 316 -3.96 -4.64 -25.06
CA GLN A 316 -4.03 -4.18 -26.43
C GLN A 316 -3.25 -2.86 -26.58
N PRO A 317 -2.21 -2.80 -27.42
CA PRO A 317 -1.53 -1.55 -27.74
C PRO A 317 -2.46 -0.58 -28.47
N VAL A 318 -2.21 0.71 -28.25
CA VAL A 318 -2.83 1.80 -29.01
C VAL A 318 -1.91 2.16 -30.17
N GLN A 319 -2.47 2.38 -31.36
CA GLN A 319 -1.68 2.74 -32.53
C GLN A 319 -1.40 4.25 -32.56
N ALA A 320 -0.18 4.61 -32.95
CA ALA A 320 0.15 5.96 -33.39
C ALA A 320 0.98 5.91 -34.67
N SER A 321 0.93 6.97 -35.47
CA SER A 321 1.68 7.02 -36.72
C SER A 321 3.18 7.19 -36.49
N ALA A 322 3.99 6.65 -37.39
CA ALA A 322 5.45 6.81 -37.36
C ALA A 322 5.88 8.30 -37.34
N ALA A 323 5.09 9.20 -37.92
CA ALA A 323 5.32 10.65 -37.88
C ALA A 323 5.12 11.24 -36.47
N GLN A 324 4.04 10.84 -35.77
CA GLN A 324 3.77 11.28 -34.40
C GLN A 324 4.83 10.76 -33.40
N MET A 325 5.29 9.52 -33.58
CA MET A 325 6.38 8.94 -32.78
C MET A 325 7.72 9.61 -33.08
N ALA A 326 8.00 9.92 -34.36
CA ALA A 326 9.21 10.64 -34.77
C ALA A 326 9.24 12.10 -34.29
N LEU A 327 8.08 12.75 -34.10
CA LEU A 327 7.99 14.07 -33.48
C LEU A 327 8.45 14.00 -32.01
N PHE A 328 7.84 13.12 -31.21
CA PHE A 328 8.23 12.95 -29.80
C PHE A 328 9.70 12.53 -29.65
N SER A 329 10.19 11.65 -30.53
CA SER A 329 11.61 11.24 -30.58
C SER A 329 12.61 12.38 -30.77
N ARG A 330 12.19 13.58 -31.23
CA ARG A 330 13.06 14.75 -31.35
C ARG A 330 13.09 15.60 -30.09
N LEU A 331 12.01 15.59 -29.32
CA LEU A 331 11.91 16.26 -28.01
C LEU A 331 12.59 15.41 -26.93
N TYR A 332 12.32 14.10 -26.97
CA TYR A 332 12.76 13.09 -26.01
C TYR A 332 13.22 11.82 -26.74
N PRO A 333 14.53 11.71 -27.06
CA PRO A 333 15.11 10.50 -27.63
C PRO A 333 15.01 9.31 -26.67
N LEU A 334 15.29 9.57 -25.39
CA LEU A 334 15.15 8.65 -24.26
C LEU A 334 14.57 9.43 -23.07
N ASN A 335 13.41 9.01 -22.56
CA ASN A 335 12.86 9.50 -21.31
C ASN A 335 12.16 8.39 -20.50
N ALA A 336 12.74 7.19 -20.49
CA ALA A 336 12.22 6.02 -19.78
C ALA A 336 13.19 5.55 -18.68
N ARG A 337 12.67 5.27 -17.49
CA ARG A 337 13.38 4.62 -16.38
C ARG A 337 13.67 3.15 -16.76
N PRO A 338 14.87 2.62 -16.45
CA PRO A 338 15.14 1.19 -16.58
C PRO A 338 14.16 0.32 -15.77
N ILE A 339 13.88 -0.88 -16.30
CA ILE A 339 13.06 -1.92 -15.66
C ILE A 339 13.55 -2.22 -14.25
N GLN A 340 12.61 -2.25 -13.29
CA GLN A 340 12.86 -2.53 -11.89
C GLN A 340 12.54 -4.01 -11.57
N PRO A 341 13.24 -4.64 -10.60
CA PRO A 341 12.99 -6.03 -10.21
C PRO A 341 11.53 -6.28 -9.76
N SER A 342 10.90 -7.35 -10.25
CA SER A 342 9.53 -7.70 -9.87
C SER A 342 9.41 -8.07 -8.38
N ASN A 343 10.48 -8.58 -7.76
CA ASN A 343 10.57 -8.91 -6.32
C ASN A 343 9.43 -9.82 -5.81
N GLY A 344 9.00 -10.78 -6.64
CA GLY A 344 7.92 -11.71 -6.30
C GLY A 344 6.54 -11.07 -6.15
N ARG A 345 6.34 -9.84 -6.67
CA ARG A 345 5.03 -9.19 -6.70
C ARG A 345 4.02 -10.04 -7.47
N ILE A 346 2.84 -10.21 -6.88
CA ILE A 346 1.65 -10.68 -7.59
C ILE A 346 1.33 -9.70 -8.71
N ILE A 347 1.30 -10.21 -9.93
CA ILE A 347 0.70 -9.57 -11.11
C ILE A 347 -0.54 -10.41 -11.47
N LYS A 348 -1.68 -9.75 -11.62
CA LYS A 348 -2.90 -10.35 -12.16
C LYS A 348 -3.06 -9.94 -13.61
N GLU A 349 -3.71 -10.77 -14.42
CA GLU A 349 -4.24 -10.36 -15.74
C GLU A 349 -5.72 -10.73 -15.87
N SER A 350 -6.49 -9.92 -16.59
CA SER A 350 -7.80 -10.34 -17.08
C SER A 350 -7.61 -11.45 -18.13
N ASN A 351 -8.62 -12.30 -18.30
CA ASN A 351 -8.52 -13.51 -19.16
C ASN A 351 -8.10 -13.20 -20.61
#